data_AF-A0AAV1YEH1-F1
#
_entry.id   AF-A0AAV1YEH1-F1
#
_cell.length_a   1.000
_cell.length_b   1.000
_cell.length_c   1.000
_cell.angle_alpha   90.00
_cell.angle_beta   90.00
_cell.angle_gamma   90.00
#
_symmetry.space_group_name_H-M   'P 1'
#
loop_
_entity.id
_entity.type
_entity.pdbx_description
1 polymer ?
#
loop_
_entity_poly.entity_id
_entity_poly.type
_entity_poly.pdbx_seq_one_letter_code
_entity_poly.pdbx_strand_id
1 'polypeptide(L)' 'MERKSLTGLCFFLIVLLAAQEMVVQTEACEKPSALFSGGCIGSSGNKECDYLCRRGENLQSGSCKGLKCVCAC' A
#
# COMPACT_ATOMS: atom_id res chain seq x y z
N MET A 1 -46.19 18.92 -1.97
CA MET A 1 -45.13 18.83 -0.94
C MET A 1 -43.74 18.94 -1.58
N GLU A 2 -43.42 19.89 -2.47
CA GLU A 2 -42.47 19.49 -3.54
C GLU A 2 -41.28 20.42 -3.84
N ARG A 3 -41.20 21.65 -3.28
CA ARG A 3 -40.06 22.56 -3.59
C ARG A 3 -39.06 22.73 -2.44
N LYS A 4 -39.56 22.83 -1.20
CA LYS A 4 -38.74 23.00 0.01
C LYS A 4 -37.91 21.75 0.34
N SER A 5 -38.46 20.57 0.05
CA SER A 5 -37.79 19.28 0.26
C SER A 5 -36.58 19.12 -0.67
N LEU A 6 -36.72 19.57 -1.92
CA LEU A 6 -35.70 19.42 -2.97
C LEU A 6 -34.43 20.21 -2.66
N THR A 7 -34.57 21.44 -2.16
CA THR A 7 -33.42 22.27 -1.76
C THR A 7 -32.66 21.67 -0.58
N GLY A 8 -33.38 21.14 0.42
CA GLY A 8 -32.77 20.46 1.57
C GLY A 8 -32.03 19.19 1.16
N LEU A 9 -32.63 18.41 0.25
CA LEU A 9 -32.02 17.20 -0.29
C LEU A 9 -30.76 17.52 -1.09
N CYS A 10 -30.77 18.55 -1.93
CA CYS A 10 -29.59 18.99 -2.67
C CYS A 10 -28.47 19.46 -1.71
N PHE A 11 -28.81 20.23 -0.68
CA PHE A 11 -27.83 20.66 0.33
C PHE A 11 -27.22 19.46 1.05
N PHE A 12 -28.04 18.48 1.44
CA PHE A 12 -27.59 17.27 2.10
C PHE A 12 -26.62 16.46 1.21
N LEU A 13 -26.92 16.33 -0.08
CA LEU A 13 -26.04 15.66 -1.04
C LEU A 13 -24.70 16.40 -1.22
N ILE A 14 -24.70 17.74 -1.28
CA ILE A 14 -23.47 18.53 -1.38
C ILE A 14 -22.58 18.33 -0.15
N VAL A 15 -23.17 18.31 1.05
CA VAL A 15 -22.45 18.03 2.30
C VAL A 15 -21.86 16.62 2.28
N LEU A 16 -22.60 15.62 1.82
CA LEU A 16 -22.11 14.24 1.70
C LEU A 16 -20.96 14.12 0.68
N LEU A 17 -21.01 14.84 -0.44
CA LEU A 17 -19.91 14.87 -1.41
C LEU A 17 -18.67 15.56 -0.82
N ALA A 18 -18.85 16.67 -0.09
CA ALA A 18 -17.74 17.37 0.55
C ALA A 18 -17.10 16.56 1.69
N ALA A 19 -17.87 15.67 2.32
CA ALA A 19 -17.40 14.76 3.37
C ALA A 19 -16.71 13.50 2.83
N GLN A 20 -16.68 13.27 1.51
CA GLN A 20 -15.83 12.22 0.95
C GLN A 20 -14.37 12.64 1.09
N GLU A 21 -13.75 12.16 2.16
CA GLU A 21 -12.30 12.17 2.31
C GLU A 21 -11.72 11.43 1.10
N MET A 22 -11.01 12.17 0.26
CA MET A 22 -10.24 11.62 -0.84
C MET A 22 -9.26 10.61 -0.25
N VAL A 23 -9.54 9.32 -0.47
CA VAL A 23 -8.66 8.22 -0.10
C VAL A 23 -7.36 8.44 -0.87
N VAL A 24 -6.39 9.06 -0.19
CA VAL A 24 -5.04 9.19 -0.71
C VAL A 24 -4.55 7.76 -0.91
N GLN A 25 -4.32 7.37 -2.16
CA GLN A 25 -3.59 6.15 -2.45
C GLN A 25 -2.18 6.36 -1.90
N THR A 26 -1.93 5.88 -0.69
CA THR A 26 -0.58 5.79 -0.16
C THR A 26 0.16 4.78 -1.02
N GLU A 27 1.07 5.25 -1.86
CA GLU A 27 1.95 4.38 -2.62
C GLU A 27 2.73 3.53 -1.62
N ALA A 28 2.68 2.19 -1.79
CA ALA A 28 3.43 1.30 -0.93
C ALA A 28 4.93 1.56 -1.14
N CYS A 29 5.66 1.84 -0.06
CA CYS A 29 7.09 2.05 -0.13
C CYS A 29 7.79 0.72 -0.40
N GLU A 30 8.56 0.65 -1.48
CA GLU A 30 9.37 -0.51 -1.83
C GLU A 30 10.80 -0.08 -2.15
N LYS A 31 11.77 -0.81 -1.60
CA LYS A 31 13.20 -0.63 -1.92
C LYS A 31 13.89 -1.96 -2.15
N PRO A 32 14.91 -2.03 -3.02
CA PRO A 32 15.76 -3.22 -3.08
C PRO A 32 16.42 -3.46 -1.72
N SER A 33 16.57 -4.73 -1.35
CA SER A 33 17.31 -5.12 -0.16
C SER A 33 18.78 -4.71 -0.30
N ALA A 34 19.34 -4.12 0.75
CA ALA A 34 20.76 -3.76 0.80
C ALA A 34 21.66 -4.93 1.22
N LEU A 35 21.08 -5.93 1.90
CA LEU A 35 21.81 -7.06 2.48
C LEU A 35 21.65 -8.35 1.67
N PHE A 36 20.60 -8.47 0.84
CA PHE A 36 20.34 -9.69 0.10
C PHE A 36 21.33 -9.86 -1.04
N SER A 37 22.01 -11.00 -1.06
CA SER A 37 22.98 -11.37 -2.10
C SER A 37 22.54 -12.64 -2.84
N GLY A 38 22.83 -12.70 -4.14
CA GLY A 38 22.47 -13.85 -4.98
C GLY A 38 21.09 -13.72 -5.63
N GLY A 39 20.64 -14.80 -6.26
CA GLY A 39 19.37 -14.83 -6.98
C GLY A 39 18.19 -15.11 -6.05
N CYS A 40 17.26 -14.17 -5.96
CA CYS A 40 15.99 -14.37 -5.27
C CYS A 40 15.06 -15.23 -6.15
N ILE A 41 15.01 -16.55 -5.92
CA ILE A 41 14.29 -17.49 -6.80
C ILE A 41 13.37 -18.40 -5.98
N GLY A 42 12.14 -18.55 -6.48
CA GLY A 42 11.17 -19.50 -5.94
C GLY A 42 10.71 -19.20 -4.52
N SER A 43 10.13 -20.21 -3.88
CA SER A 43 9.57 -20.07 -2.53
C SER A 43 10.65 -19.93 -1.45
N SER A 44 11.82 -20.56 -1.65
CA SER A 44 12.93 -20.44 -0.70
C SER A 44 13.51 -19.03 -0.70
N GLY A 45 13.80 -18.47 -1.88
CA GLY A 45 14.31 -17.10 -2.00
C GLY A 45 13.35 -16.05 -1.44
N ASN A 46 12.03 -16.23 -1.60
CA ASN A 46 11.05 -15.34 -1.01
C ASN A 46 11.09 -15.36 0.52
N LYS A 47 11.18 -16.55 1.14
CA LYS A 47 11.27 -16.68 2.60
C LYS A 47 12.55 -16.05 3.15
N GLU A 48 13.67 -16.26 2.47
CA GLU A 48 14.95 -15.69 2.87
C GLU A 48 14.96 -14.16 2.70
N CYS A 49 14.40 -13.65 1.60
CA CYS A 49 14.19 -12.23 1.39
C CYS A 49 13.30 -11.60 2.47
N ASP A 50 12.13 -12.17 2.77
CA ASP A 50 11.24 -11.66 3.83
C ASP A 50 11.91 -11.67 5.20
N TYR A 51 12.60 -12.78 5.54
CA TYR A 51 13.35 -12.88 6.80
C TYR A 51 14.41 -11.79 6.90
N LEU A 52 15.19 -11.58 5.83
CA LEU A 52 16.26 -10.59 5.81
C LEU A 52 15.74 -9.15 5.85
N CYS A 53 14.66 -8.85 5.12
CA CYS A 53 14.03 -7.52 5.16
C CYS A 53 13.53 -7.22 6.59
N ARG A 54 12.85 -8.17 7.23
CA ARG A 54 12.31 -7.98 8.60
C ARG A 54 13.39 -7.93 9.67
N ARG A 55 14.36 -8.85 9.64
CA ARG A 55 15.33 -9.04 10.73
C ARG A 55 16.66 -8.34 10.48
N GLY A 56 17.10 -8.26 9.23
CA GLY A 56 18.37 -7.64 8.84
C GLY A 56 18.24 -6.14 8.57
N GLU A 57 17.16 -5.72 7.90
CA GLU A 57 16.97 -4.32 7.49
C GLU A 57 15.91 -3.57 8.31
N ASN A 58 15.21 -4.23 9.24
CA ASN A 58 14.12 -3.67 10.05
C ASN A 58 12.99 -3.06 9.20
N LEU A 59 12.63 -3.74 8.11
CA LEU A 59 11.57 -3.37 7.18
C LEU A 59 10.32 -4.26 7.38
N GLN A 60 9.18 -3.86 6.84
CA GLN A 60 7.89 -4.52 7.14
C GLN A 60 7.80 -5.95 6.58
N SER A 61 8.27 -6.15 5.34
CA SER A 61 8.27 -7.46 4.67
C SER A 61 9.23 -7.47 3.47
N GLY A 62 9.39 -8.62 2.83
CA GLY A 62 10.19 -8.77 1.61
C GLY A 62 9.66 -9.83 0.64
N SER A 63 9.88 -9.62 -0.66
CA SER A 63 9.58 -10.61 -1.69
C SER A 63 10.52 -10.53 -2.88
N CYS A 64 10.63 -11.62 -3.63
CA CYS A 64 11.39 -11.64 -4.87
C CYS A 64 10.61 -10.98 -6.00
N LYS A 65 11.21 -9.96 -6.64
CA LYS A 65 10.76 -9.42 -7.93
C LYS A 65 11.81 -9.74 -9.00
N GLY A 66 11.51 -10.73 -9.84
CA GLY A 66 12.50 -11.30 -10.75
C GLY A 66 13.59 -12.03 -9.96
N LEU A 67 14.86 -11.63 -10.14
CA LEU A 67 16.01 -12.15 -9.38
C LEU A 67 16.40 -11.29 -8.16
N LYS A 68 15.70 -10.17 -7.94
CA LYS A 68 16.03 -9.20 -6.87
C LYS A 68 15.10 -9.38 -5.68
N CYS A 69 15.66 -9.26 -4.48
CA CYS A 69 14.86 -9.11 -3.26
C CYS A 69 14.45 -7.65 -3.09
N VAL A 70 13.15 -7.41 -2.93
CA VAL A 70 12.55 -6.10 -2.69
C VAL A 70 11.85 -6.12 -1.34
N CYS A 71 12.21 -5.16 -0.49
CA CYS A 71 11.63 -4.98 0.83
C CYS A 71 10.56 -3.89 0.82
N ALA A 72 9.48 -4.13 1.56
CA ALA A 72 8.49 -3.11 1.87
C ALA A 72 8.96 -2.28 3.07
N CYS A 73 9.08 -0.97 2.88
CA CYS A 73 9.18 -0.02 3.98
C CYS A 73 7.80 0.12 4.63
#